data_AF-A0A428ZDI2-F1
#
_entry.id   AF-A0A428ZDI2-F1
#
_cell.length_a   1.000
_cell.length_b   1.000
_cell.length_c   1.000
_cell.angle_alpha   90.00
_cell.angle_beta   90.00
_cell.angle_gamma   90.00
#
_symmetry.space_group_name_H-M   'P 1'
#
loop_
_entity.id
_entity.type
_entity.pdbx_description
1 polymer ?
#
loop_
_entity_poly.entity_id
_entity_poly.type
_entity_poly.pdbx_seq_one_letter_code
_entity_poly.pdbx_strand_id
1 'polypeptide(L)'
;MSDEQRQQQRLDISRHAVRLFAEQGVAATSGEQIARAAGVSERTLWRYFPTKESCVEPLLTKMIDAFQAVLRVWPPDLELTEHLRAAYTPVLDSSNADIAAVLAVVRMTHDEPALRAVYLMLRERSEDTFTEVLAHRMGVPPDTFEVRVQAAAMNAALKVATDSLAQATANERITLETIDRHRHHTANAISLVTRRLSGNGNN
;
A
#
# COMPACT_ATOMS: atom_id res chain seq x y z
N MET A 1 -12.27 -7.75 -24.06
CA MET A 1 -12.03 -6.78 -22.97
C MET A 1 -10.65 -6.19 -23.17
N SER A 2 -10.50 -4.87 -23.10
CA SER A 2 -9.19 -4.23 -23.02
C SER A 2 -8.50 -4.53 -21.68
N ASP A 3 -7.20 -4.29 -21.58
CA ASP A 3 -6.45 -4.46 -20.33
C ASP A 3 -6.98 -3.54 -19.23
N GLU A 4 -7.36 -2.30 -19.56
CA GLU A 4 -8.02 -1.37 -18.64
C GLU A 4 -9.34 -1.91 -18.10
N GLN A 5 -10.19 -2.48 -18.98
CA GLN A 5 -11.46 -3.09 -18.55
C GLN A 5 -11.21 -4.28 -17.62
N ARG A 6 -10.16 -5.06 -17.86
CA ARG A 6 -9.77 -6.17 -16.99
C ARG A 6 -9.27 -5.68 -15.63
N GLN A 7 -8.47 -4.62 -15.60
CA GLN A 7 -7.98 -4.03 -14.36
C GLN A 7 -9.12 -3.41 -13.54
N GLN A 8 -10.05 -2.71 -14.19
CA GLN A 8 -11.23 -2.16 -13.54
C GLN A 8 -12.12 -3.26 -12.94
N GLN A 9 -12.38 -4.34 -13.70
CA GLN A 9 -13.14 -5.48 -13.19
C GLN A 9 -12.46 -6.14 -11.98
N ARG A 10 -11.14 -6.30 -12.00
CA ARG A 10 -10.38 -6.83 -10.85
C ARG A 10 -10.47 -5.91 -9.64
N LEU A 11 -10.40 -4.60 -9.83
CA LEU A 11 -10.52 -3.61 -8.76
C LEU A 11 -11.94 -3.63 -8.16
N ASP A 12 -12.97 -3.75 -8.97
CA ASP A 12 -14.36 -3.82 -8.49
C ASP A 12 -14.61 -5.09 -7.69
N ILE A 13 -14.14 -6.26 -8.16
CA ILE A 13 -14.15 -7.49 -7.38
C ILE A 13 -13.44 -7.31 -6.04
N SER A 14 -12.28 -6.64 -6.04
CA SER A 14 -11.49 -6.39 -4.84
C SER A 14 -12.26 -5.59 -3.80
N ARG A 15 -12.94 -4.52 -4.22
CA ARG A 15 -13.79 -3.68 -3.35
C ARG A 15 -14.91 -4.51 -2.70
N HIS A 16 -15.57 -5.37 -3.47
CA HIS A 16 -16.62 -6.24 -2.94
C HIS A 16 -16.07 -7.29 -1.95
N ALA A 17 -14.91 -7.89 -2.25
CA ALA A 17 -14.27 -8.86 -1.37
C ALA A 17 -13.87 -8.22 -0.04
N VAL A 18 -13.20 -7.07 -0.08
CA VAL A 18 -12.78 -6.34 1.15
C VAL A 18 -13.98 -5.93 1.99
N ARG A 19 -15.05 -5.45 1.36
CA ARG A 19 -16.29 -5.10 2.07
C ARG A 19 -16.89 -6.32 2.78
N LEU A 20 -17.01 -7.46 2.10
CA LEU A 20 -17.54 -8.69 2.72
C LEU A 20 -16.63 -9.20 3.84
N PHE A 21 -15.31 -9.19 3.64
CA PHE A 21 -14.36 -9.56 4.70
C PHE A 21 -14.50 -8.66 5.94
N ALA A 22 -14.70 -7.36 5.75
CA ALA A 22 -14.92 -6.43 6.85
C ALA A 22 -16.28 -6.61 7.56
N GLU A 23 -17.34 -6.99 6.84
CA GLU A 23 -18.69 -7.12 7.38
C GLU A 23 -18.92 -8.43 8.15
N GLN A 24 -18.38 -9.54 7.67
CA GLN A 24 -18.68 -10.88 8.21
C GLN A 24 -17.42 -11.72 8.51
N GLY A 25 -16.22 -11.19 8.28
CA GLY A 25 -14.95 -11.90 8.47
C GLY A 25 -14.51 -12.69 7.24
N VAL A 26 -13.21 -12.96 7.15
CA VAL A 26 -12.62 -13.68 5.99
C VAL A 26 -13.08 -15.13 5.97
N ALA A 27 -13.08 -15.81 7.12
CA ALA A 27 -13.48 -17.21 7.24
C ALA A 27 -14.92 -17.46 6.74
N ALA A 28 -15.88 -16.60 7.12
CA ALA A 28 -17.29 -16.72 6.74
C ALA A 28 -17.60 -16.26 5.31
N THR A 29 -16.64 -15.64 4.62
CA THR A 29 -16.81 -15.17 3.24
C THR A 29 -16.40 -16.23 2.24
N SER A 30 -17.31 -16.59 1.33
CA SER A 30 -17.05 -17.52 0.22
C SER A 30 -16.77 -16.80 -1.10
N GLY A 31 -16.08 -17.49 -2.03
CA GLY A 31 -15.90 -16.96 -3.38
C GLY A 31 -17.21 -16.77 -4.14
N GLU A 32 -18.21 -17.62 -3.91
CA GLU A 32 -19.56 -17.45 -4.47
C GLU A 32 -20.20 -16.13 -4.02
N GLN A 33 -20.09 -15.78 -2.73
CA GLN A 33 -20.59 -14.51 -2.21
C GLN A 33 -19.88 -13.32 -2.86
N ILE A 34 -18.55 -13.39 -3.01
CA ILE A 34 -17.76 -12.34 -3.68
C ILE A 34 -18.17 -12.21 -5.14
N ALA A 35 -18.26 -13.32 -5.87
CA ALA A 35 -18.61 -13.34 -7.29
C ALA A 35 -20.00 -12.75 -7.53
N ARG A 36 -20.99 -13.19 -6.74
CA ARG A 36 -22.36 -12.66 -6.76
C ARG A 36 -22.40 -11.17 -6.44
N ALA A 37 -21.69 -10.72 -5.41
CA ALA A 37 -21.66 -9.31 -5.02
C ALA A 37 -21.04 -8.42 -6.12
N ALA A 38 -20.04 -8.94 -6.84
CA ALA A 38 -19.37 -8.25 -7.94
C ALA A 38 -20.05 -8.44 -9.31
N GLY A 39 -21.18 -9.16 -9.38
CA GLY A 39 -21.89 -9.40 -10.63
C GLY A 39 -21.13 -10.27 -11.64
N VAL A 40 -20.26 -11.16 -11.18
CA VAL A 40 -19.48 -12.08 -12.02
C VAL A 40 -19.76 -13.55 -11.67
N SER A 41 -19.44 -14.46 -12.57
CA SER A 41 -19.47 -15.90 -12.25
C SER A 41 -18.28 -16.31 -11.40
N GLU A 42 -18.42 -17.36 -10.58
CA GLU A 42 -17.29 -17.95 -9.84
C GLU A 42 -16.14 -18.36 -10.76
N ARG A 43 -16.44 -18.93 -11.92
CA ARG A 43 -15.43 -19.23 -12.95
C ARG A 43 -14.63 -17.99 -13.35
N THR A 44 -15.27 -16.82 -13.42
CA THR A 44 -14.59 -15.56 -13.72
C THR A 44 -13.75 -15.07 -12.55
N LEU A 45 -14.26 -15.19 -11.32
CA LEU A 45 -13.50 -14.87 -10.11
C LEU A 45 -12.21 -15.69 -10.04
N TRP A 46 -12.32 -17.02 -10.11
CA TRP A 46 -11.19 -17.95 -9.99
C TRP A 46 -10.22 -17.89 -11.18
N ARG A 47 -10.64 -17.32 -12.32
CA ARG A 47 -9.74 -16.99 -13.42
C ARG A 47 -8.79 -15.82 -13.07
N TYR A 48 -9.23 -14.90 -12.23
CA TYR A 48 -8.43 -13.73 -11.83
C TYR A 48 -7.67 -13.92 -10.53
N PHE A 49 -8.25 -14.70 -9.60
CA PHE A 49 -7.79 -14.79 -8.23
C PHE A 49 -7.64 -16.27 -7.84
N PRO A 50 -6.44 -16.75 -7.51
CA PRO A 50 -6.26 -18.15 -7.12
C PRO A 50 -6.92 -18.48 -5.77
N THR A 51 -7.10 -17.49 -4.89
CA THR A 51 -7.75 -17.64 -3.58
C THR A 51 -8.69 -16.47 -3.29
N LYS A 52 -9.62 -16.63 -2.35
CA LYS A 52 -10.49 -15.51 -1.94
C LYS A 52 -9.67 -14.37 -1.35
N GLU A 53 -8.60 -14.68 -0.62
CA GLU A 53 -7.71 -13.70 0.00
C GLU A 53 -6.96 -12.88 -1.06
N SER A 54 -6.53 -13.49 -2.17
CA SER A 54 -5.89 -12.77 -3.27
C SER A 54 -6.81 -11.73 -3.94
N CYS A 55 -8.12 -11.76 -3.66
CA CYS A 55 -9.03 -10.71 -4.13
C CYS A 55 -8.70 -9.34 -3.55
N VAL A 56 -7.95 -9.21 -2.46
CA VAL A 56 -7.55 -7.89 -1.91
C VAL A 56 -6.41 -7.23 -2.69
N GLU A 57 -5.68 -7.99 -3.51
CA GLU A 57 -4.47 -7.53 -4.19
C GLU A 57 -4.68 -6.28 -5.05
N PRO A 58 -5.73 -6.17 -5.90
CA PRO A 58 -5.89 -5.01 -6.79
C PRO A 58 -6.04 -3.69 -6.03
N LEU A 59 -6.76 -3.70 -4.90
CA LEU A 59 -6.95 -2.50 -4.08
C LEU A 59 -5.64 -2.08 -3.40
N LEU A 60 -4.90 -3.05 -2.85
CA LEU A 60 -3.58 -2.78 -2.26
C LEU A 60 -2.58 -2.29 -3.32
N THR A 61 -2.58 -2.92 -4.50
CA THR A 61 -1.70 -2.57 -5.62
C THR A 61 -1.96 -1.13 -6.07
N LYS A 62 -3.23 -0.73 -6.21
CA LYS A 62 -3.59 0.64 -6.56
C LYS A 62 -2.99 1.68 -5.60
N MET A 63 -3.02 1.42 -4.29
CA MET A 63 -2.44 2.33 -3.29
C MET A 63 -0.91 2.37 -3.35
N ILE A 64 -0.28 1.21 -3.55
CA ILE A 64 1.17 1.11 -3.74
C ILE A 64 1.60 1.87 -4.99
N ASP A 65 0.93 1.65 -6.13
CA ASP A 65 1.23 2.30 -7.40
C ASP A 65 1.10 3.82 -7.30
N ALA A 66 0.08 4.31 -6.58
CA ALA A 66 -0.11 5.73 -6.34
C ALA A 66 1.04 6.31 -5.50
N PHE A 67 1.47 5.62 -4.44
CA PHE A 67 2.61 6.04 -3.63
C PHE A 67 3.93 6.01 -4.43
N GLN A 68 4.14 4.97 -5.23
CA GLN A 68 5.30 4.86 -6.11
C GLN A 68 5.33 5.95 -7.19
N ALA A 69 4.18 6.33 -7.75
CA ALA A 69 4.07 7.42 -8.71
C ALA A 69 4.55 8.75 -8.10
N VAL A 70 4.24 8.99 -6.83
CA VAL A 70 4.77 10.14 -6.09
C VAL A 70 6.29 10.06 -5.94
N LEU A 71 6.84 8.91 -5.54
CA LEU A 71 8.29 8.78 -5.40
C LEU A 71 9.05 9.00 -6.71
N ARG A 72 8.51 8.53 -7.84
CA ARG A 72 9.15 8.67 -9.15
C ARG A 72 9.27 10.13 -9.62
N VAL A 73 8.41 11.02 -9.16
CA VAL A 73 8.45 12.46 -9.52
C VAL A 73 9.11 13.32 -8.45
N TRP A 74 9.91 12.72 -7.55
CA TRP A 74 10.62 13.44 -6.49
C TRP A 74 11.66 14.43 -7.07
N PRO A 75 11.50 15.75 -6.85
CA PRO A 75 12.44 16.74 -7.37
C PRO A 75 13.83 16.65 -6.73
N PRO A 76 14.91 16.89 -7.49
CA PRO A 76 16.27 16.74 -7.00
C PRO A 76 16.69 17.80 -5.97
N ASP A 77 16.00 18.93 -5.94
CA ASP A 77 16.24 20.06 -5.04
C ASP A 77 15.38 20.02 -3.77
N LEU A 78 14.45 19.05 -3.68
CA LEU A 78 13.54 18.94 -2.55
C LEU A 78 13.93 17.79 -1.61
N GLU A 79 13.78 18.03 -0.31
CA GLU A 79 13.88 16.97 0.69
C GLU A 79 12.74 15.95 0.51
N LEU A 80 13.03 14.65 0.64
CA LEU A 80 12.02 13.60 0.42
C LEU A 80 10.78 13.79 1.32
N THR A 81 11.01 14.23 2.55
CA THR A 81 9.94 14.44 3.52
C THR A 81 9.01 15.59 3.14
N GLU A 82 9.56 16.63 2.53
CA GLU A 82 8.82 17.77 2.02
C GLU A 82 8.06 17.39 0.76
N HIS A 83 8.71 16.65 -0.14
CA HIS A 83 8.07 16.07 -1.32
C HIS A 83 6.89 15.17 -0.95
N LEU A 84 7.08 14.20 -0.07
CA LEU A 84 6.02 13.31 0.39
C LEU A 84 4.89 14.07 1.08
N ARG A 85 5.22 15.11 1.85
CA ARG A 85 4.20 15.96 2.48
C ARG A 85 3.39 16.70 1.40
N ALA A 86 4.02 17.31 0.40
CA ALA A 86 3.34 18.05 -0.66
C ALA A 86 2.54 17.13 -1.60
N ALA A 87 3.11 16.00 -1.98
CA ALA A 87 2.54 15.03 -2.92
C ALA A 87 1.53 14.06 -2.27
N TYR A 88 1.24 14.21 -0.97
CA TYR A 88 0.20 13.43 -0.31
C TYR A 88 -1.22 13.82 -0.80
N THR A 89 -1.38 15.01 -1.39
CA THR A 89 -2.68 15.51 -1.86
C THR A 89 -3.22 14.74 -3.08
N PRO A 90 -2.42 14.40 -4.12
CA PRO A 90 -2.89 13.60 -5.27
C PRO A 90 -2.98 12.08 -5.04
N VAL A 91 -2.19 11.49 -4.13
CA VAL A 91 -2.28 10.03 -3.81
C VAL A 91 -3.63 9.66 -3.21
N LEU A 92 -4.23 10.63 -2.52
CA LEU A 92 -5.54 10.52 -1.88
C LEU A 92 -6.68 11.02 -2.78
N ASP A 93 -6.44 11.27 -4.08
CA ASP A 93 -7.51 11.31 -5.09
C ASP A 93 -8.09 9.91 -5.38
N SER A 94 -7.52 8.86 -4.78
CA SER A 94 -8.26 7.63 -4.51
C SER A 94 -9.48 7.95 -3.64
N SER A 95 -10.66 7.41 -3.98
CA SER A 95 -11.85 7.73 -3.20
C SER A 95 -11.59 7.40 -1.71
N ASN A 96 -12.08 8.25 -0.79
CA ASN A 96 -11.97 8.00 0.66
C ASN A 96 -12.38 6.56 1.05
N ALA A 97 -13.24 5.92 0.25
CA ALA A 97 -13.65 4.53 0.39
C ALA A 97 -12.52 3.51 0.09
N ASP A 98 -11.71 3.73 -0.95
CA ASP A 98 -10.59 2.83 -1.28
C ASP A 98 -9.51 2.88 -0.17
N ILE A 99 -9.21 4.07 0.36
CA ILE A 99 -8.28 4.23 1.51
C ILE A 99 -8.84 3.49 2.74
N ALA A 100 -10.12 3.68 3.06
CA ALA A 100 -10.77 3.00 4.17
C ALA A 100 -10.70 1.47 4.04
N ALA A 101 -10.94 0.98 2.83
CA ALA A 101 -10.89 -0.44 2.50
C ALA A 101 -9.47 -1.00 2.62
N VAL A 102 -8.43 -0.28 2.17
CA VAL A 102 -7.03 -0.70 2.38
C VAL A 102 -6.67 -0.77 3.87
N LEU A 103 -7.04 0.23 4.66
CA LEU A 103 -6.79 0.19 6.11
C LEU A 103 -7.55 -0.95 6.79
N ALA A 104 -8.75 -1.30 6.32
CA ALA A 104 -9.48 -2.48 6.78
C ALA A 104 -8.72 -3.77 6.46
N VAL A 105 -8.18 -3.92 5.24
CA VAL A 105 -7.33 -5.07 4.90
C VAL A 105 -6.12 -5.16 5.81
N VAL A 106 -5.40 -4.05 6.01
CA VAL A 106 -4.21 -4.01 6.88
C VAL A 106 -4.56 -4.45 8.31
N ARG A 107 -5.68 -3.97 8.88
CA ARG A 107 -6.16 -4.44 10.19
C ARG A 107 -6.42 -5.94 10.20
N MET A 108 -7.14 -6.46 9.21
CA MET A 108 -7.47 -7.89 9.14
C MET A 108 -6.21 -8.76 9.09
N THR A 109 -5.08 -8.27 8.57
CA THR A 109 -3.82 -9.05 8.56
C THR A 109 -3.29 -9.42 9.94
N HIS A 110 -3.73 -8.74 11.01
CA HIS A 110 -3.36 -9.09 12.38
C HIS A 110 -3.86 -10.49 12.74
N ASP A 111 -5.15 -10.74 12.48
CA ASP A 111 -5.84 -11.97 12.88
C ASP A 111 -5.95 -13.00 11.74
N GLU A 112 -5.72 -12.60 10.49
CA GLU A 112 -5.89 -13.43 9.29
C GLU A 112 -4.54 -13.73 8.59
N PRO A 113 -3.90 -14.89 8.85
CA PRO A 113 -2.58 -15.22 8.30
C PRO A 113 -2.52 -15.25 6.77
N ALA A 114 -3.58 -15.68 6.11
CA ALA A 114 -3.63 -15.77 4.65
C ALA A 114 -3.66 -14.38 4.00
N LEU A 115 -4.40 -13.41 4.59
CA LEU A 115 -4.33 -12.01 4.16
C LEU A 115 -2.97 -11.40 4.43
N ARG A 116 -2.37 -11.70 5.59
CA ARG A 116 -1.02 -11.24 5.92
C ARG A 116 0.02 -11.70 4.91
N ALA A 117 -0.06 -12.94 4.44
CA ALA A 117 0.83 -13.46 3.41
C ALA A 117 0.69 -12.68 2.09
N VAL A 118 -0.53 -12.44 1.62
CA VAL A 118 -0.80 -11.64 0.42
C VAL A 118 -0.23 -10.22 0.55
N TYR A 119 -0.49 -9.56 1.69
CA TYR A 119 0.00 -8.20 1.95
C TYR A 119 1.53 -8.13 1.96
N LEU A 120 2.21 -9.06 2.63
CA LEU A 120 3.67 -9.09 2.70
C LEU A 120 4.32 -9.34 1.32
N MET A 121 3.79 -10.31 0.55
CA MET A 121 4.29 -10.59 -0.80
C MET A 121 4.15 -9.37 -1.72
N LEU A 122 3.02 -8.68 -1.67
CA LEU A 122 2.82 -7.50 -2.51
C LEU A 122 3.79 -6.37 -2.13
N ARG A 123 4.04 -6.18 -0.83
CA ARG A 123 5.02 -5.18 -0.35
C ARG A 123 6.45 -5.51 -0.74
N GLU A 124 6.85 -6.78 -0.65
CA GLU A 124 8.18 -7.22 -1.07
C GLU A 124 8.39 -6.94 -2.56
N ARG A 125 7.41 -7.24 -3.42
CA ARG A 125 7.45 -6.93 -4.85
C ARG A 125 7.50 -5.43 -5.16
N SER A 126 7.17 -4.58 -4.20
CA SER A 126 7.13 -3.13 -4.36
C SER A 126 8.45 -2.45 -3.95
N GLU A 127 9.41 -3.21 -3.41
CA GLU A 127 10.70 -2.71 -2.94
C GLU A 127 11.61 -2.23 -4.07
N ASP A 128 11.48 -2.82 -5.26
CA ASP A 128 12.28 -2.47 -6.44
C ASP A 128 12.18 -0.98 -6.77
N THR A 129 11.00 -0.38 -6.64
CA THR A 129 10.84 1.07 -6.93
C THR A 129 11.58 1.96 -5.94
N PHE A 130 11.67 1.59 -4.65
CA PHE A 130 12.48 2.36 -3.71
C PHE A 130 13.96 2.28 -4.08
N THR A 131 14.43 1.07 -4.43
CA THR A 131 15.80 0.83 -4.87
C THR A 131 16.14 1.68 -6.09
N GLU A 132 15.29 1.67 -7.12
CA GLU A 132 15.47 2.46 -8.34
C GLU A 132 15.53 3.97 -8.07
N VAL A 133 14.57 4.50 -7.31
CA VAL A 133 14.48 5.93 -6.99
C VAL A 133 15.69 6.39 -6.18
N LEU A 134 16.11 5.60 -5.19
CA LEU A 134 17.26 5.92 -4.34
C LEU A 134 18.58 5.81 -5.10
N ALA A 135 18.76 4.77 -5.92
CA ALA A 135 19.94 4.61 -6.78
C ALA A 135 20.12 5.82 -7.70
N HIS A 136 19.04 6.23 -8.36
CA HIS A 136 19.04 7.43 -9.20
C HIS A 136 19.37 8.70 -8.40
N ARG A 137 18.79 8.85 -7.20
CA ARG A 137 19.03 9.99 -6.31
C ARG A 137 20.48 10.10 -5.86
N MET A 138 21.11 8.96 -5.59
CA MET A 138 22.48 8.86 -5.08
C MET A 138 23.52 8.85 -6.20
N GLY A 139 23.12 8.64 -7.46
CA GLY A 139 24.03 8.53 -8.59
C GLY A 139 24.87 7.25 -8.56
N VAL A 140 24.36 6.18 -7.95
CA VAL A 140 25.07 4.90 -7.77
C VAL A 140 24.24 3.73 -8.34
N PRO A 141 24.84 2.56 -8.61
CA PRO A 141 24.12 1.37 -9.06
C PRO A 141 23.07 0.88 -8.03
N PRO A 142 21.92 0.31 -8.47
CA PRO A 142 20.85 -0.15 -7.58
C PRO A 142 21.20 -1.37 -6.71
N ASP A 143 22.21 -2.14 -7.10
CA ASP A 143 22.72 -3.29 -6.33
C ASP A 143 23.70 -2.87 -5.21
N THR A 144 24.06 -1.59 -5.15
CA THR A 144 24.85 -1.00 -4.07
C THR A 144 24.20 -1.31 -2.71
N PHE A 145 25.01 -1.82 -1.77
CA PHE A 145 24.51 -2.29 -0.48
C PHE A 145 23.75 -1.19 0.29
N GLU A 146 24.28 0.03 0.29
CA GLU A 146 23.68 1.19 0.93
C GLU A 146 22.29 1.53 0.35
N VAL A 147 22.12 1.44 -0.97
CA VAL A 147 20.82 1.65 -1.63
C VAL A 147 19.82 0.62 -1.17
N ARG A 148 20.20 -0.66 -1.15
CA ARG A 148 19.33 -1.77 -0.73
C ARG A 148 18.93 -1.64 0.74
N VAL A 149 19.87 -1.27 1.62
CA VAL A 149 19.59 -1.03 3.05
C VAL A 149 18.62 0.14 3.22
N GLN A 150 18.83 1.25 2.50
CA GLN A 150 17.93 2.40 2.56
C GLN A 150 16.53 2.07 2.04
N ALA A 151 16.43 1.35 0.92
CA ALA A 151 15.16 0.91 0.35
C ALA A 151 14.37 0.02 1.32
N ALA A 152 15.03 -1.01 1.88
CA ALA A 152 14.42 -1.91 2.86
C ALA A 152 13.96 -1.16 4.11
N ALA A 153 14.78 -0.24 4.63
CA ALA A 153 14.44 0.55 5.81
C ALA A 153 13.26 1.51 5.56
N MET A 154 13.18 2.13 4.38
CA MET A 154 12.04 2.95 3.97
C MET A 154 10.77 2.10 3.83
N ASN A 155 10.88 0.91 3.23
CA ASN A 155 9.78 -0.03 3.09
C ASN A 155 9.23 -0.44 4.48
N ALA A 156 10.11 -0.69 5.44
CA ALA A 156 9.77 -1.00 6.84
C ALA A 156 9.13 0.20 7.56
N ALA A 157 9.66 1.42 7.38
CA ALA A 157 9.06 2.63 7.96
C ALA A 157 7.63 2.86 7.45
N LEU A 158 7.41 2.69 6.15
CA LEU A 158 6.07 2.78 5.56
C LEU A 158 5.14 1.72 6.15
N LYS A 159 5.61 0.48 6.35
CA LYS A 159 4.81 -0.59 6.96
C LYS A 159 4.31 -0.18 8.33
N VAL A 160 5.23 0.24 9.19
CA VAL A 160 4.92 0.64 10.57
C VAL A 160 3.95 1.82 10.60
N ALA A 161 4.13 2.80 9.70
CA ALA A 161 3.23 3.95 9.59
C ALA A 161 1.81 3.53 9.15
N THR A 162 1.69 2.64 8.16
CA THR A 162 0.39 2.11 7.69
C THR A 162 -0.28 1.26 8.76
N ASP A 163 0.44 0.34 9.41
CA ASP A 163 -0.09 -0.51 10.48
C ASP A 163 -0.59 0.34 11.66
N SER A 164 0.17 1.37 12.04
CA SER A 164 -0.22 2.32 13.11
C SER A 164 -1.48 3.09 12.76
N LEU A 165 -1.62 3.55 11.51
CA LEU A 165 -2.85 4.21 11.07
C LEU A 165 -4.04 3.26 11.04
N ALA A 166 -3.84 2.05 10.51
CA ALA A 166 -4.88 1.04 10.43
C ALA A 166 -5.45 0.76 11.82
N GLN A 167 -4.58 0.68 12.85
CA GLN A 167 -4.98 0.51 14.24
C GLN A 167 -5.67 1.75 14.82
N ALA A 168 -5.15 2.96 14.58
CA ALA A 168 -5.74 4.20 15.10
C ALA A 168 -7.13 4.48 14.53
N THR A 169 -7.42 4.00 13.31
CA THR A 169 -8.70 4.19 12.62
C THR A 169 -9.69 3.04 12.82
N ALA A 170 -9.38 2.08 13.68
CA ALA A 170 -10.26 0.93 13.94
C ALA A 170 -11.62 1.33 14.55
N ASN A 171 -11.68 2.47 15.26
CA ASN A 171 -12.86 2.91 16.02
C ASN A 171 -13.37 4.30 15.63
N GLU A 172 -12.78 4.94 14.62
CA GLU A 172 -13.12 6.32 14.22
C GLU A 172 -13.45 6.38 12.73
N ARG A 173 -14.42 7.23 12.37
CA ARG A 173 -14.66 7.55 10.96
C ARG A 173 -13.42 8.25 10.42
N ILE A 174 -12.91 7.82 9.27
CA ILE A 174 -11.77 8.49 8.64
C ILE A 174 -12.18 9.93 8.33
N THR A 175 -11.50 10.88 8.98
CA THR A 175 -11.67 12.31 8.74
C THR A 175 -10.46 12.88 7.99
N LEU A 176 -10.60 14.08 7.43
CA LEU A 176 -9.47 14.81 6.85
C LEU A 176 -8.33 15.01 7.87
N GLU A 177 -8.66 15.18 9.15
CA GLU A 177 -7.68 15.32 10.22
C GLU A 177 -6.92 14.01 10.48
N THR A 178 -7.62 12.87 10.46
CA THR A 178 -7.01 11.54 10.57
C THR A 178 -6.02 11.29 9.42
N ILE A 179 -6.40 11.69 8.21
CA ILE A 179 -5.58 11.60 7.00
C ILE A 179 -4.34 12.50 7.13
N ASP A 180 -4.50 13.74 7.58
CA ASP A 180 -3.38 14.68 7.73
C ASP A 180 -2.41 14.27 8.86
N ARG A 181 -2.92 13.64 9.93
CA ARG A 181 -2.09 13.04 10.99
C ARG A 181 -1.26 11.86 10.46
N HIS A 182 -1.85 11.00 9.63
CA HIS A 182 -1.13 9.91 8.97
C HIS A 182 0.00 10.40 8.08
N ARG A 183 -0.28 11.45 7.30
CA ARG A 183 0.69 12.13 6.44
C ARG A 183 1.91 12.57 7.25
N HIS A 184 1.68 13.23 8.39
CA HIS A 184 2.75 13.67 9.29
C HIS A 184 3.55 12.48 9.84
N HIS A 185 2.88 11.41 10.31
CA HIS A 185 3.58 10.22 10.82
C HIS A 185 4.40 9.51 9.75
N THR A 186 3.88 9.34 8.53
CA THR A 186 4.58 8.66 7.43
C THR A 186 5.81 9.43 6.99
N ALA A 187 5.66 10.75 6.76
CA ALA A 187 6.78 11.61 6.38
C ALA A 187 7.88 11.62 7.46
N ASN A 188 7.48 11.68 8.75
CA ASN A 188 8.43 11.65 9.86
C ASN A 188 9.13 10.28 9.99
N ALA A 189 8.39 9.17 9.85
CA ALA A 189 8.97 7.82 9.92
C ALA A 189 10.01 7.58 8.82
N ILE A 190 9.70 8.00 7.59
CA ILE A 190 10.64 7.91 6.46
C ILE A 190 11.85 8.84 6.67
N SER A 191 11.65 10.04 7.24
CA SER A 191 12.74 10.95 7.58
C SER A 191 13.74 10.39 8.60
N LEU A 192 13.26 9.65 9.59
CA LEU A 192 14.10 9.09 10.65
C LEU A 192 15.08 8.05 10.09
N VAL A 193 14.67 7.34 9.04
CA VAL A 193 15.49 6.36 8.33
C VAL A 193 16.56 7.06 7.48
N THR A 194 16.19 8.08 6.71
CA THR A 194 17.13 8.75 5.79
C THR A 194 18.19 9.60 6.51
N ARG A 195 17.83 10.24 7.64
CA ARG A 195 18.78 11.07 8.43
C ARG A 195 19.82 10.24 9.18
N ARG A 196 19.45 9.10 9.77
CA ARG A 196 20.40 8.26 10.52
C ARG A 196 21.44 7.58 9.64
N LEU A 197 21.14 7.34 8.38
CA LEU A 197 22.07 6.73 7.42
C LEU A 197 23.01 7.76 6.77
N SER A 198 22.61 9.04 6.71
CA SER A 198 23.48 10.13 6.26
C SER A 198 24.45 10.64 7.35
N GLY A 199 24.22 10.25 8.62
CA GLY A 199 24.96 10.73 9.79
C GLY A 199 26.15 9.88 10.25
N ASN A 200 26.41 8.71 9.65
CA ASN A 200 27.50 7.81 10.08
C ASN A 200 28.69 7.85 9.11
N GLY A 201 29.19 9.06 8.84
CA GLY A 201 30.42 9.30 8.08
C GLY A 201 31.43 10.20 8.79
N ASN A 202 31.29 10.45 10.10
CA ASN A 202 32.29 11.13 10.91
C ASN A 202 32.15 10.73 12.38
N ASN A 203 32.78 9.62 12.77
CA ASN A 203 33.61 9.53 13.98
C ASN A 203 34.47 8.27 13.93
#